data_AF-A0A2D4GM71-F1
#
_entry.id   AF-A0A2D4GM71-F1
#
_cell.length_a   1.000
_cell.length_b   1.000
_cell.length_c   1.000
_cell.angle_alpha   90.00
_cell.angle_beta   90.00
_cell.angle_gamma   90.00
#
_symmetry.space_group_name_H-M   'P 1'
#
loop_
_entity.id
_entity.type
_entity.pdbx_description
1 polymer ?
#
loop_
_entity_poly.entity_id
_entity_poly.type
_entity_poly.pdbx_seq_one_letter_code
_entity_poly.pdbx_strand_id
1 'polypeptide(L)'
;ELPRKILLLGILASSGGPAERASSSAASRCLPPLLARMPNIKIFSGSSHQDLSQKIADRLGLELGKVVTKKFSNQETCVEIGESVRGEDVYIVQSGCGEINDNLMELLIMINACKIA
;
A
#
# COMPACT_ATOMS: atom_id res chain seq x y z
N GLU A 1 -18.84 1.08 -7.72
CA GLU A 1 -17.78 1.33 -8.71
C GLU A 1 -16.53 0.60 -8.23
N LEU A 2 -15.83 -0.14 -9.11
CA LEU A 2 -14.62 -0.89 -8.72
C LEU A 2 -13.45 0.06 -8.40
N PRO A 3 -12.50 -0.32 -7.52
CA PRO A 3 -11.29 0.47 -7.30
C PRO A 3 -10.57 0.69 -8.63
N ARG A 4 -10.43 1.95 -9.04
CA ARG A 4 -10.16 2.31 -10.43
C ARG A 4 -8.72 2.02 -10.88
N LYS A 5 -7.76 1.72 -9.98
CA LYS A 5 -6.35 1.48 -10.37
C LYS A 5 -5.63 0.54 -9.39
N ILE A 6 -5.31 -0.68 -9.85
CA ILE A 6 -4.37 -1.60 -9.17
C ILE A 6 -2.97 -1.30 -9.72
N LEU A 7 -2.08 -0.80 -8.86
CA LEU A 7 -0.70 -0.51 -9.25
C LEU A 7 0.21 -1.62 -8.72
N LEU A 8 0.41 -2.66 -9.54
CA LEU A 8 1.39 -3.70 -9.25
C LEU A 8 2.79 -3.15 -9.55
N LEU A 9 3.43 -2.51 -8.57
CA LEU A 9 4.82 -2.12 -8.72
C LEU A 9 5.70 -3.37 -8.54
N GLY A 10 5.91 -4.09 -9.65
CA GLY A 10 6.94 -5.11 -9.75
C GLY A 10 8.30 -4.44 -9.56
N ILE A 11 8.91 -4.67 -8.41
CA ILE A 11 10.21 -4.11 -8.09
C ILE A 11 11.29 -4.80 -8.94
N LEU A 12 11.90 -4.04 -9.84
CA LEU A 12 13.30 -4.22 -10.21
C LEU A 12 14.15 -3.79 -9.00
N ALA A 13 14.35 -4.68 -8.03
CA ALA A 13 15.38 -4.50 -6.99
C ALA A 13 16.33 -5.67 -7.11
N SER A 14 17.34 -5.47 -7.96
CA SER A 14 18.59 -6.19 -7.82
C SER A 14 19.60 -5.28 -7.14
N SER A 15 20.16 -5.81 -6.05
CA SER A 15 21.43 -5.47 -5.38
C SER A 15 21.61 -4.12 -4.67
N GLY A 16 21.75 -4.21 -3.34
CA GLY A 16 22.92 -3.66 -2.63
C GLY A 16 22.74 -2.40 -1.78
N GLY A 17 22.84 -2.55 -0.45
CA GLY A 17 23.23 -1.47 0.47
C GLY A 17 22.51 -1.46 1.83
N PRO A 18 23.22 -1.24 2.96
CA PRO A 18 22.62 -1.23 4.30
C PRO A 18 21.90 0.10 4.53
N ALA A 19 20.61 0.06 4.92
CA ALA A 19 19.85 1.27 5.23
C ALA A 19 19.75 1.47 6.74
N GLU A 20 20.66 2.32 7.20
CA GLU A 20 20.75 3.05 8.46
C GLU A 20 19.41 3.42 9.14
N ARG A 21 19.45 3.39 10.47
CA ARG A 21 18.56 4.13 11.36
C ARG A 21 18.59 5.62 10.99
N ALA A 22 17.44 6.28 10.97
CA ALA A 22 17.39 7.72 11.21
C ALA A 22 16.03 8.12 11.79
N SER A 23 16.10 8.65 13.01
CA SER A 23 15.08 9.50 13.61
C SER A 23 14.92 10.82 12.86
N SER A 24 13.71 11.34 12.86
CA SER A 24 13.34 12.77 12.92
C SER A 24 13.93 13.79 11.93
N SER A 25 12.98 14.52 11.33
CA SER A 25 13.04 15.93 10.89
C SER A 25 13.41 16.25 9.43
N ALA A 26 12.59 17.13 8.87
CA ALA A 26 12.84 18.08 7.79
C ALA A 26 13.12 17.56 6.36
N ALA A 27 12.10 17.67 5.49
CA ALA A 27 12.25 18.12 4.10
C ALA A 27 10.86 18.40 3.50
N SER A 28 10.22 19.53 3.82
CA SER A 28 10.23 20.69 2.91
C SER A 28 11.06 20.49 1.64
N ARG A 29 10.42 20.01 0.58
CA ARG A 29 10.74 20.41 -0.80
C ARG A 29 9.44 20.60 -1.56
N CYS A 30 9.26 21.82 -2.02
CA CYS A 30 8.19 22.27 -2.91
C CYS A 30 7.93 21.27 -4.04
N LEU A 31 6.67 20.85 -4.18
CA LEU A 31 6.11 20.37 -5.43
C LEU A 31 5.02 21.36 -5.87
N PRO A 32 4.95 21.72 -7.17
CA PRO A 32 4.09 22.78 -7.67
C PRO A 32 2.59 22.44 -7.52
N PRO A 33 1.68 23.45 -7.58
CA PRO A 33 0.25 23.26 -7.40
C PRO A 33 -0.36 22.72 -8.70
N LEU A 34 -0.12 21.45 -8.99
CA LEU A 34 -0.98 20.64 -9.84
C LEU A 34 -1.91 19.80 -8.95
N LEU A 35 -2.42 20.40 -7.86
CA LEU A 35 -3.56 19.90 -7.10
C LEU A 35 -4.84 20.12 -7.93
N ALA A 36 -4.84 19.57 -9.14
CA ALA A 36 -6.05 19.01 -9.71
C ALA A 36 -6.69 18.21 -8.58
N ARG A 37 -7.88 18.63 -8.14
CA ARG A 37 -8.72 17.98 -7.13
C ARG A 37 -8.57 16.47 -7.25
N MET A 38 -7.64 15.88 -6.48
CA MET A 38 -7.49 14.44 -6.51
C MET A 38 -8.72 13.94 -5.72
N PRO A 39 -9.65 13.21 -6.35
CA PRO A 39 -10.73 12.57 -5.60
C PRO A 39 -10.08 11.73 -4.49
N ASN A 40 -10.66 11.71 -3.29
CA ASN A 40 -10.10 11.05 -2.10
C ASN A 40 -9.33 9.75 -2.47
N ILE A 41 -8.00 9.79 -2.34
CA ILE A 41 -7.11 8.68 -2.70
C ILE A 41 -6.71 7.97 -1.40
N LYS A 42 -6.84 6.64 -1.37
CA LYS A 42 -6.34 5.79 -0.28
C LYS A 42 -5.25 4.87 -0.80
N ILE A 43 -4.19 4.71 -0.03
CA ILE A 43 -3.08 3.82 -0.35
C ILE A 43 -3.00 2.77 0.75
N PHE A 44 -3.19 1.51 0.39
CA PHE A 44 -2.96 0.38 1.28
C PHE A 44 -1.65 -0.33 0.92
N SER A 45 -0.99 -0.85 1.93
CA SER A 45 0.19 -1.70 1.76
C SER A 45 -0.16 -3.12 2.16
N GLY A 46 0.24 -4.10 1.35
CA GLY A 46 0.30 -5.48 1.81
C GLY A 46 1.57 -5.74 2.65
N SER A 47 1.73 -7.00 3.07
CA SER A 47 2.80 -7.43 3.99
C SER A 47 4.22 -7.41 3.41
N SER A 48 4.37 -7.38 2.08
CA SER A 48 5.69 -7.62 1.46
C SER A 48 6.65 -6.43 1.57
N HIS A 49 6.16 -5.20 1.36
CA HIS A 49 7.03 -4.01 1.27
C HIS A 49 6.33 -2.74 1.81
N GLN A 50 6.09 -2.70 3.12
CA GLN A 50 5.45 -1.56 3.80
C GLN A 50 6.27 -0.26 3.73
N ASP A 51 7.60 -0.37 3.78
CA ASP A 51 8.51 0.78 3.68
C ASP A 51 8.40 1.52 2.34
N LEU A 52 8.17 0.79 1.25
CA LEU A 52 8.01 1.38 -0.07
C LEU A 52 6.69 2.15 -0.14
N SER A 53 5.61 1.53 0.34
CA SER A 53 4.29 2.12 0.41
C SER A 53 4.30 3.42 1.23
N GLN A 54 5.02 3.44 2.35
CA GLN A 54 5.17 4.63 3.18
C GLN A 54 5.90 5.75 2.44
N LYS A 55 7.01 5.44 1.75
CA LYS A 55 7.72 6.42 0.93
C LYS A 55 6.86 7.01 -0.18
N ILE A 56 5.97 6.21 -0.80
CA ILE A 56 5.04 6.68 -1.82
C ILE A 56 4.01 7.63 -1.18
N ALA A 57 3.42 7.24 -0.05
CA ALA A 57 2.45 8.05 0.69
C ALA A 57 3.07 9.39 1.14
N ASP A 58 4.28 9.37 1.70
CA ASP A 58 5.03 10.56 2.13
C ASP A 58 5.29 11.53 0.96
N ARG A 59 5.62 11.00 -0.23
CA ARG A 59 5.86 11.80 -1.43
C ARG A 59 4.59 12.44 -1.98
N LEU A 60 3.45 11.79 -1.80
CA LEU A 60 2.13 12.29 -2.18
C LEU A 60 1.51 13.19 -1.11
N GLY A 61 2.10 13.24 0.10
CA GLY A 61 1.53 13.96 1.25
C GLY A 61 0.26 13.29 1.80
N LEU A 62 0.14 11.97 1.64
CA LEU A 62 -0.97 11.15 2.11
C LEU A 62 -0.51 10.23 3.26
N GLU A 63 -1.45 9.77 4.08
CA GLU A 63 -1.20 8.73 5.07
C GLU A 63 -1.50 7.35 4.49
N LEU A 64 -0.76 6.33 4.95
CA LEU A 64 -1.09 4.95 4.62
C LEU A 64 -2.40 4.54 5.29
N GLY A 65 -3.21 3.81 4.53
CA GLY A 65 -4.44 3.26 5.01
C GLY A 65 -4.24 2.19 6.08
N LYS A 66 -5.16 2.14 7.04
CA LYS A 66 -5.21 1.18 8.14
C LYS A 66 -5.70 -0.16 7.61
N VAL A 67 -4.77 -1.09 7.47
CA VAL A 67 -5.06 -2.48 7.15
C VAL A 67 -4.42 -3.40 8.18
N VAL A 68 -5.16 -4.46 8.53
CA VAL A 68 -4.70 -5.49 9.44
C VAL A 68 -4.64 -6.80 8.67
N THR A 69 -3.42 -7.25 8.37
CA THR A 69 -3.18 -8.59 7.83
C THR A 69 -2.86 -9.55 8.97
N LYS A 70 -3.57 -10.68 9.03
CA LYS A 70 -3.33 -11.78 9.98
C LYS A 70 -3.18 -13.08 9.21
N LYS A 71 -2.18 -13.88 9.58
CA LYS A 71 -2.01 -15.25 9.11
C LYS A 71 -2.39 -16.20 10.24
N PHE A 72 -3.37 -17.07 10.00
CA PHE A 72 -3.83 -18.04 10.98
C PHE A 72 -2.93 -19.29 10.99
N SER A 73 -3.00 -20.09 12.05
CA SER A 73 -2.20 -21.32 12.21
C SER A 73 -2.52 -22.41 11.18
N ASN A 74 -3.67 -22.31 10.52
CA ASN A 74 -4.07 -23.15 9.39
C ASN A 74 -3.55 -22.63 8.03
N GLN A 75 -2.64 -21.64 8.02
CA GLN A 75 -2.10 -20.97 6.84
C GLN A 75 -3.11 -20.12 6.05
N GLU A 76 -4.32 -19.91 6.56
CA GLU A 76 -5.25 -18.97 5.95
C GLU A 76 -4.79 -17.53 6.20
N THR A 77 -4.89 -16.70 5.17
CA THR A 77 -4.61 -15.27 5.24
C THR A 77 -5.94 -14.52 5.41
N CYS A 78 -5.97 -13.58 6.36
CA CYS A 78 -7.11 -12.72 6.61
C CYS A 78 -6.65 -11.27 6.57
N VAL A 79 -7.42 -10.43 5.87
CA VAL A 79 -7.15 -9.01 5.70
C VAL A 79 -8.39 -8.24 6.10
N GLU A 80 -8.23 -7.29 7.00
CA GLU A 80 -9.30 -6.43 7.50
C GLU A 80 -8.95 -4.96 7.24
N ILE A 81 -9.85 -4.25 6.57
CA ILE A 81 -9.70 -2.81 6.29
C ILE A 81 -10.32 -2.05 7.46
N GLY A 82 -9.51 -1.27 8.17
CA GLY A 82 -9.91 -0.54 9.38
C GLY A 82 -10.50 0.85 9.12
N GLU A 83 -10.86 1.16 7.87
CA GLU A 83 -11.38 2.45 7.46
C GLU A 83 -12.36 2.35 6.28
N SER A 84 -13.21 3.36 6.11
CA SER A 84 -14.09 3.45 4.95
C SER A 84 -13.29 3.76 3.68
N VAL A 85 -13.65 3.07 2.59
CA VAL A 85 -13.07 3.23 1.24
C VAL A 85 -14.12 3.59 0.18
N ARG A 86 -15.35 3.92 0.59
CA ARG A 86 -16.47 4.19 -0.31
C ARG A 86 -16.30 5.50 -1.07
N GLY A 87 -16.36 5.44 -2.39
CA GLY A 87 -16.23 6.61 -3.26
C GLY A 87 -14.81 7.18 -3.31
N GLU A 88 -13.84 6.40 -2.83
CA GLU A 88 -12.42 6.73 -2.83
C GLU A 88 -11.67 5.91 -3.87
N ASP A 89 -10.63 6.48 -4.44
CA ASP A 89 -9.72 5.77 -5.34
C ASP A 89 -8.69 5.00 -4.52
N VAL A 90 -8.87 3.69 -4.43
CA VAL A 90 -8.01 2.81 -3.65
C VAL A 90 -6.86 2.27 -4.49
N TYR A 91 -5.64 2.44 -3.98
CA TYR A 91 -4.41 1.89 -4.52
C TYR A 91 -3.83 0.88 -3.53
N ILE A 92 -3.51 -0.31 -4.01
CA ILE A 92 -2.88 -1.35 -3.21
C ILE A 92 -1.45 -1.53 -3.71
N VAL A 93 -0.49 -1.35 -2.82
CA VAL A 93 0.92 -1.60 -3.08
C VAL A 93 1.28 -2.96 -2.49
N GLN A 94 1.63 -3.90 -3.36
CA GLN A 94 2.08 -5.23 -3.00
C GLN A 94 3.22 -5.64 -3.93
N SER A 95 4.18 -6.39 -3.42
CA SER A 95 5.34 -6.88 -4.18
C SER A 95 5.40 -8.40 -4.12
N GLY A 96 5.55 -9.04 -5.27
CA GLY A 96 5.57 -10.51 -5.40
C GLY A 96 6.95 -11.13 -5.17
N CYS A 97 7.70 -10.73 -4.14
CA CYS A 97 9.00 -11.32 -3.81
C CYS A 97 8.88 -12.22 -2.57
N GLY A 98 9.48 -13.42 -2.61
CA GLY A 98 9.39 -14.43 -1.55
C GLY A 98 8.24 -15.41 -1.78
N GLU A 99 7.35 -15.55 -0.79
CA GLU A 99 6.14 -16.41 -0.85
C GLU A 99 5.08 -15.81 -1.78
N ILE A 100 5.30 -15.94 -3.09
CA ILE A 100 4.46 -15.33 -4.14
C ILE A 100 2.98 -15.66 -3.97
N ASN A 101 2.67 -16.91 -3.63
CA ASN A 101 1.29 -17.37 -3.48
C ASN A 101 0.58 -16.67 -2.32
N ASP A 102 1.25 -16.51 -1.18
CA ASP A 102 0.70 -15.82 -0.02
C ASP A 102 0.49 -14.33 -0.31
N ASN A 103 1.47 -13.68 -0.94
CA ASN A 103 1.38 -12.27 -1.30
C ASN A 103 0.25 -12.01 -2.32
N LEU A 104 0.04 -12.94 -3.25
CA LEU A 104 -1.04 -12.90 -4.23
C LEU A 104 -2.41 -13.13 -3.55
N MET A 105 -2.51 -14.11 -2.65
CA MET A 105 -3.74 -14.36 -1.91
C MET A 105 -4.10 -13.17 -1.02
N GLU A 106 -3.13 -12.59 -0.31
CA GLU A 106 -3.31 -11.37 0.47
C GLU A 106 -3.83 -10.22 -0.42
N LEU A 107 -3.21 -10.00 -1.57
CA LEU A 107 -3.62 -8.97 -2.53
C LEU A 107 -5.06 -9.18 -3.01
N LEU A 108 -5.43 -10.41 -3.38
CA LEU A 108 -6.77 -10.74 -3.87
C LEU A 108 -7.83 -10.54 -2.78
N ILE A 109 -7.54 -10.94 -1.54
CA ILE A 109 -8.44 -10.74 -0.40
C ILE A 109 -8.61 -9.24 -0.14
N MET A 110 -7.54 -8.46 -0.21
CA MET A 110 -7.58 -7.01 0.00
C MET A 110 -8.39 -6.30 -1.09
N ILE A 111 -8.23 -6.71 -2.36
CA ILE A 111 -9.07 -6.22 -3.48
C ILE A 111 -10.54 -6.57 -3.24
N ASN A 112 -10.83 -7.79 -2.81
CA ASN A 112 -12.20 -8.22 -2.53
C ASN A 112 -12.82 -7.44 -1.36
N ALA A 113 -12.07 -7.20 -0.29
CA ALA A 113 -12.50 -6.37 0.83
C ALA A 113 -12.83 -4.94 0.37
N CYS A 114 -11.96 -4.31 -0.42
CA CYS A 114 -12.22 -2.98 -1.00
C CYS A 114 -13.44 -2.93 -1.92
N LYS A 115 -13.75 -4.04 -2.61
CA LYS A 115 -14.89 -4.13 -3.52
C LYS A 115 -16.22 -4.25 -2.78
N ILE A 116 -16.23 -4.89 -1.61
CA ILE A 116 -17.44 -5.13 -0.80
C ILE A 116 -17.70 -3.98 0.17
N ALA A 117 -16.64 -3.30 0.65
CA ALA A 117 -16.71 -2.20 1.61
C ALA A 117 -17.53 -1.01 1.10
#